data_AF-W1U3J8-F1
#
_entry.id   AF-W1U3J8-F1
#
_cell.length_a   1.000
_cell.length_b   1.000
_cell.length_c   1.000
_cell.angle_alpha   90.00
_cell.angle_beta   90.00
_cell.angle_gamma   90.00
#
_symmetry.space_group_name_H-M   'P 1'
#
loop_
_entity.id
_entity.type
_entity.pdbx_description
1 polymer ?
#
loop_
_entity_poly.entity_id
_entity_poly.type
_entity_poly.pdbx_seq_one_letter_code
_entity_poly.pdbx_strand_id
1 'polypeptide(L)' 'MFGLGIPELILILVIGLVLFGPGKLPEIGKAMGKSMHEFKDAINGNETTAEAHKDVTVASSLPPKE' A
#
# COMPACT_ATOMS: atom_id res chain seq x y z
N MET A 1 -12.06 33.08 9.63
CA MET A 1 -13.23 32.25 10.02
C MET A 1 -12.87 30.80 9.68
N PHE A 2 -12.56 30.00 10.69
CA PHE A 2 -12.18 28.57 10.62
C PHE A 2 -11.06 28.21 9.62
N GLY A 3 -9.83 28.57 9.96
CA GLY A 3 -8.67 27.96 9.33
C GLY A 3 -8.48 26.58 9.96
N LEU A 4 -8.97 25.52 9.31
CA LEU A 4 -8.64 24.14 9.71
C LEU A 4 -7.14 23.97 9.58
N GLY A 5 -6.45 24.13 10.69
CA GLY A 5 -5.02 23.94 10.77
C GLY A 5 -4.67 22.47 10.83
N ILE A 6 -3.38 22.21 10.71
CA ILE A 6 -2.79 20.90 11.02
C ILE A 6 -3.21 20.39 12.43
N PRO A 7 -3.33 21.22 13.49
CA PRO A 7 -3.76 20.75 14.81
C PRO A 7 -5.16 20.13 14.82
N GLU A 8 -6.14 20.76 14.17
CA GLU A 8 -7.51 20.26 14.10
C GLU A 8 -7.60 18.96 13.30
N LEU A 9 -6.83 18.84 12.20
CA LEU A 9 -6.76 17.59 11.45
C LEU A 9 -6.14 16.46 12.26
N ILE A 10 -5.10 16.74 13.05
CA ILE A 10 -4.50 15.74 13.96
C ILE A 10 -5.52 15.28 15.01
N LEU A 11 -6.31 16.19 15.59
CA LEU A 11 -7.34 15.82 16.56
C LEU A 11 -8.38 14.86 15.96
N ILE A 12 -8.86 15.17 14.75
CA ILE A 12 -9.80 14.32 14.01
C ILE A 12 -9.15 12.97 13.69
N LEU A 13 -7.89 12.99 13.24
CA LEU A 13 -7.13 11.78 12.95
C LEU A 13 -7.01 10.88 14.18
N VAL A 14 -6.71 11.45 15.36
CA VAL A 14 -6.62 10.70 16.63
C VAL A 14 -7.95 10.05 16.98
N ILE A 15 -9.06 10.77 16.84
CA ILE A 15 -10.40 10.19 17.08
C ILE A 15 -10.68 9.06 16.09
N GLY A 16 -10.39 9.27 14.81
CA GLY A 16 -10.52 8.23 13.78
C GLY A 16 -9.62 7.01 14.06
N LEU A 17 -8.39 7.24 14.52
CA LEU A 17 -7.43 6.22 14.92
C LEU A 17 -7.91 5.41 16.13
N VAL A 18 -8.67 6.01 17.05
CA VAL A 18 -9.25 5.26 18.19
C VAL A 18 -10.41 4.37 17.71
N LEU A 19 -11.22 4.85 16.76
CA LEU A 19 -12.36 4.07 16.22
C LEU A 19 -11.91 2.96 15.26
N PHE A 20 -11.01 3.30 14.34
CA PHE A 20 -10.55 2.39 13.29
C PHE A 20 -9.26 1.64 13.68
N GLY A 21 -8.45 2.18 14.58
CA GLY A 21 -7.15 1.64 14.96
C GLY A 21 -5.99 2.17 14.09
N PRO A 22 -4.78 2.36 14.66
CA PRO A 22 -3.61 2.84 13.92
C PRO A 22 -3.10 1.90 12.82
N GLY A 23 -3.45 0.61 12.89
CA GLY A 23 -3.07 -0.36 11.86
C GLY A 23 -3.88 -0.25 10.57
N LYS A 24 -5.10 0.30 10.62
CA LYS A 24 -6.00 0.35 9.45
C LYS A 24 -5.62 1.42 8.44
N LEU A 25 -5.14 2.59 8.90
CA LEU A 25 -4.68 3.65 8.01
C LEU A 25 -3.52 3.23 7.07
N PRO A 26 -2.42 2.61 7.54
CA PRO A 26 -1.35 2.15 6.66
C PRO A 26 -1.78 0.97 5.78
N GLU A 27 -2.72 0.13 6.22
CA GLU A 27 -3.28 -0.97 5.42
C GLU A 27 -4.04 -0.41 4.21
N ILE A 28 -4.95 0.55 4.43
CA ILE A 28 -5.69 1.25 3.38
C ILE A 28 -4.74 2.04 2.48
N GLY A 29 -3.76 2.74 3.05
CA GLY A 29 -2.76 3.49 2.29
C GLY A 29 -1.90 2.60 1.38
N LYS A 30 -1.53 1.39 1.82
CA LYS A 30 -0.82 0.42 0.97
C LYS A 30 -1.69 -0.09 -0.18
N ALA A 31 -2.97 -0.39 0.08
CA ALA A 31 -3.91 -0.83 -0.94
C ALA A 31 -4.19 0.27 -1.97
N MET A 32 -4.53 1.48 -1.51
CA MET A 32 -4.73 2.64 -2.37
C MET A 32 -3.45 3.05 -3.10
N GLY A 33 -2.28 2.93 -2.45
CA GLY A 33 -0.99 3.25 -3.05
C GLY A 33 -0.67 2.35 -4.25
N LYS A 34 -0.90 1.04 -4.14
CA LYS A 34 -0.78 0.12 -5.29
C LYS A 34 -1.73 0.48 -6.41
N SER A 35 -3.01 0.71 -6.10
CA SER A 35 -4.01 1.08 -7.11
C SER A 35 -3.69 2.42 -7.78
N MET A 36 -3.24 3.42 -7.02
CA MET A 36 -2.83 4.72 -7.55
C MET A 36 -1.56 4.63 -8.40
N HIS A 37 -0.63 3.73 -8.04
CA HIS A 37 0.57 3.46 -8.82
C HIS A 37 0.21 2.84 -10.18
N GLU A 38 -0.57 1.77 -10.18
CA GLU A 38 -1.05 1.12 -11.41
C GLU A 38 -1.90 2.06 -12.27
N PHE A 39 -2.74 2.88 -11.64
CA PHE A 39 -3.52 3.91 -12.33
C PHE A 39 -2.62 4.97 -12.98
N LYS A 40 -1.57 5.42 -12.27
CA LYS A 40 -0.58 6.36 -12.81
C LYS A 40 0.18 5.76 -13.99
N ASP A 41 0.60 4.51 -13.88
CA ASP A 41 1.36 3.82 -14.93
C ASP A 41 0.52 3.60 -16.19
N ALA A 42 -0.77 3.24 -16.01
CA ALA A 42 -1.73 3.12 -17.11
C ALA A 42 -1.98 4.46 -17.82
N ILE A 43 -2.07 5.57 -17.09
CA ILE A 43 -2.25 6.91 -17.68
C ILE A 43 -0.98 7.36 -18.41
N ASN A 44 0.20 7.04 -17.87
CA ASN A 44 1.47 7.45 -18.44
C ASN A 44 1.93 6.56 -19.62
N GLY A 45 1.15 5.53 -19.99
CA GLY A 45 1.42 4.67 -21.14
C GLY A 45 2.69 3.84 -21.01
N ASN A 46 3.17 3.62 -19.79
CA ASN A 46 4.40 2.89 -19.55
C ASN A 46 4.01 1.44 -19.21
N GLU A 47 3.95 0.57 -20.23
CA GLU A 47 3.70 -0.86 -20.06
C GLU A 47 4.88 -1.56 -19.34
N THR A 48 5.01 -1.35 -18.04
CA THR A 48 5.85 -2.20 -17.19
C THR A 48 4.96 -3.15 -16.42
N THR A 49 4.80 -4.33 -17.01
CA THR A 49 4.39 -5.57 -16.36
C THR A 49 5.35 -5.87 -15.21
N ALA A 50 5.09 -5.33 -14.03
CA ALA A 50 5.81 -5.68 -12.80
C ALA A 50 5.01 -6.74 -12.04
N GLU A 51 5.12 -7.97 -12.54
CA GLU A 51 4.87 -9.20 -11.80
C GLU A 51 5.72 -9.17 -10.51
N ALA A 52 5.08 -8.98 -9.36
CA ALA A 52 5.70 -9.19 -8.06
C ALA A 52 4.82 -10.10 -7.20
N HIS A 53 4.49 -11.26 -7.78
CA HIS A 53 4.13 -12.46 -7.04
C HIS A 53 5.42 -13.03 -6.41
N LYS A 54 5.85 -12.47 -5.28
CA LYS A 54 6.85 -13.12 -4.39
C LYS A 54 6.10 -13.89 -3.31
N ASP A 55 5.52 -15.01 -3.71
CA ASP A 55 5.26 -16.14 -2.82
C ASP A 55 5.32 -17.42 -3.66
N VAL A 56 5.85 -18.50 -3.08
CA VAL A 56 6.19 -19.80 -3.68
C VAL A 56 7.53 -19.89 -4.42
N THR A 57 8.65 -19.96 -3.69
CA THR A 57 9.73 -20.98 -3.90
C THR A 57 10.59 -21.06 -2.63
N VAL A 58 9.96 -21.41 -1.50
CA VAL A 58 10.65 -22.21 -0.48
C VAL A 58 10.18 -23.64 -0.74
N ALA A 59 11.12 -24.57 -0.89
CA ALA A 59 10.94 -26.02 -1.11
C ALA A 59 10.72 -26.51 -2.55
N SER A 60 11.82 -26.79 -3.26
CA SER A 60 12.00 -28.09 -3.94
C SER A 60 13.48 -28.31 -4.30
N SER A 61 14.17 -29.04 -3.42
CA SER A 61 15.20 -30.05 -3.68
C SER A 61 16.23 -29.86 -4.84
N LEU A 62 17.51 -29.83 -4.45
CA LEU A 62 18.64 -30.55 -5.10
C LEU A 62 18.21 -31.87 -5.79
N PRO A 63 18.90 -32.46 -6.80
CA PRO A 63 20.03 -32.06 -7.65
C PRO A 63 19.68 -32.17 -9.17
N PRO A 64 20.64 -32.15 -10.11
CA PRO A 64 20.97 -33.41 -10.77
C PRO A 64 22.49 -33.65 -10.85
N LYS A 65 22.88 -34.83 -10.38
CA LYS A 65 24.10 -35.52 -10.81
C LYS A 65 23.73 -36.27 -12.08
N GLU A 66 24.55 -36.13 -13.11
CA GLU A 66 25.00 -37.12 -14.12
C GLU A 66 25.63 -36.37 -15.30
#